data_AF-A0A183HTU3-F1
#
_entry.id   AF-A0A183HTU3-F1
#
_cell.length_a   1.000
_cell.length_b   1.000
_cell.length_c   1.000
_cell.angle_alpha   90.00
_cell.angle_beta   90.00
_cell.angle_gamma   90.00
#
_symmetry.space_group_name_H-M   'P 1'
#
loop_
_entity.id
_entity.type
_entity.pdbx_description
1 polymer ?
#
loop_
_entity_poly.entity_id
_entity_poly.type
_entity_poly.pdbx_seq_one_letter_code
_entity_poly.pdbx_strand_id
1 'polypeptide(L)'
;MSREFLWKLNTRWGRRIRISIVSLTVASVPSIYLLANGPYLKEYFEKRYSVSNVLPNHLQQIVDSEYEKFLMSEDRIRKKKRVTFYWSMSEKYLDSVTHGALNSPWGARTALPFYTQFQTFDEAYDYCKKKLEPMLFMDEQACVIWDSSIGRQIIETFVLSEDVGAFCYSKQSLSLSF
;
A
#
# COMPACT_ATOMS: atom_id res chain seq x y z
N MET A 1 14.59 -55.19 12.16
CA MET A 1 14.62 -53.76 12.55
C MET A 1 13.34 -53.47 13.34
N SER A 2 13.41 -53.07 14.62
CA SER A 2 12.23 -52.99 15.49
C SER A 2 11.41 -51.71 15.27
N ARG A 3 10.07 -51.82 15.37
CA ARG A 3 9.13 -50.70 15.16
C ARG A 3 9.37 -49.52 16.11
N GLU A 4 9.84 -49.78 17.32
CA GLU A 4 10.18 -48.74 18.31
C GLU A 4 11.38 -47.89 17.90
N PHE A 5 12.37 -48.48 17.22
CA PHE A 5 13.55 -47.76 16.72
C PHE A 5 13.15 -46.79 15.60
N LEU A 6 12.27 -47.22 14.70
CA LEU A 6 11.72 -46.37 13.63
C LEU A 6 10.86 -45.22 14.18
N TRP A 7 10.06 -45.49 15.23
CA TRP A 7 9.24 -44.47 15.89
C TRP A 7 10.08 -43.39 16.60
N LYS A 8 11.13 -43.80 17.35
CA LYS A 8 12.08 -42.88 18.01
C LYS A 8 12.90 -42.05 17.01
N LEU A 9 13.27 -42.63 15.87
CA LEU A 9 13.92 -41.90 14.78
C LEU A 9 12.96 -40.84 14.22
N ASN A 10 11.72 -41.21 13.92
CA ASN A 10 10.73 -40.29 13.37
C ASN A 10 10.44 -39.09 14.29
N THR A 11 10.31 -39.32 15.60
CA THR A 11 10.12 -38.23 16.59
C THR A 11 11.34 -37.32 16.74
N ARG A 12 12.57 -37.86 16.68
CA ARG A 12 13.80 -37.06 16.73
C ARG A 12 14.01 -36.24 15.46
N TRP A 13 13.75 -36.83 14.29
CA TRP A 13 13.83 -36.14 13.00
C TRP A 13 12.73 -35.07 12.88
N GLY A 14 11.50 -35.37 13.27
CA GLY A 14 10.42 -34.38 13.34
C GLY A 14 10.74 -33.21 14.27
N ARG A 15 11.36 -33.47 15.42
CA ARG A 15 11.83 -32.42 16.33
C ARG A 15 12.93 -31.57 15.70
N ARG A 16 13.90 -32.19 15.00
CA ARG A 16 14.97 -31.46 14.30
C ARG A 16 14.42 -30.58 13.18
N ILE A 17 13.52 -31.11 12.35
CA ILE A 17 12.86 -30.35 11.28
C ILE A 17 12.10 -29.15 11.85
N ARG A 18 11.31 -29.35 12.93
CA ARG A 18 10.58 -28.25 13.56
C ARG A 18 11.52 -27.16 14.09
N ILE A 19 12.61 -27.53 14.76
CA ILE A 19 13.60 -26.57 15.25
C ILE A 19 14.28 -25.84 14.09
N SER A 20 14.65 -26.56 13.03
CA SER A 20 15.25 -25.97 11.83
C SER A 20 14.32 -24.96 11.17
N ILE A 21 13.03 -25.29 10.98
CA ILE A 21 12.05 -24.36 10.41
C ILE A 21 11.93 -23.11 11.30
N VAL A 22 11.75 -23.27 12.61
CA VAL A 22 11.63 -22.12 13.53
C VAL A 22 12.89 -21.25 13.49
N SER A 23 14.08 -21.86 13.56
CA SER A 23 15.34 -21.11 13.50
C SER A 23 15.51 -20.37 12.17
N LEU A 24 15.10 -20.99 11.06
CA LEU A 24 15.15 -20.39 9.74
C LEU A 24 14.18 -19.21 9.65
N THR A 25 12.93 -19.37 10.11
CA THR A 25 11.91 -18.31 10.08
C THR A 25 12.32 -17.12 10.95
N VAL A 26 12.86 -17.35 12.15
CA VAL A 26 13.31 -16.29 13.06
C VAL A 26 14.43 -15.45 12.45
N ALA A 27 15.33 -16.07 11.68
CA ALA A 27 16.39 -15.34 10.99
C ALA A 27 15.89 -14.71 9.67
N SER A 28 15.14 -15.45 8.85
CA SER A 28 14.79 -15.04 7.50
C SER A 28 13.75 -13.93 7.47
N VAL A 29 12.75 -13.95 8.36
CA VAL A 29 11.66 -12.96 8.33
C VAL A 29 12.18 -11.54 8.58
N PRO A 30 12.96 -11.25 9.65
CA PRO A 30 13.56 -9.94 9.84
C PRO A 30 14.50 -9.54 8.70
N SER A 31 15.32 -10.47 8.18
CA SER A 31 16.23 -10.17 7.07
C SER A 31 15.48 -9.77 5.80
N ILE A 32 14.44 -10.54 5.42
CA ILE A 32 13.59 -10.20 4.27
C ILE A 32 12.88 -8.87 4.49
N TYR A 33 12.37 -8.64 5.71
CA TYR A 33 11.70 -7.38 6.05
C TYR A 33 12.63 -6.16 5.92
N LEU A 34 13.87 -6.27 6.41
CA LEU A 34 14.88 -5.21 6.29
C LEU A 34 15.27 -4.98 4.83
N LEU A 35 15.40 -6.05 4.04
CA LEU A 35 15.70 -5.93 2.61
C LEU A 35 14.56 -5.26 1.83
N ALA A 36 13.31 -5.63 2.15
CA ALA A 36 12.11 -5.07 1.54
C ALA A 36 11.83 -3.62 1.96
N ASN A 37 12.26 -3.20 3.16
CA ASN A 37 12.17 -1.80 3.62
C ASN A 37 13.46 -0.99 3.38
N GLY A 38 14.48 -1.62 2.80
CA GLY A 38 15.77 -1.02 2.54
C GLY A 38 16.10 -1.00 1.06
N PRO A 39 17.16 -1.69 0.61
CA PRO A 39 17.68 -1.57 -0.75
C PRO A 39 16.68 -1.95 -1.84
N TYR A 40 15.78 -2.91 -1.58
CA TYR A 40 14.79 -3.38 -2.54
C TYR A 40 13.42 -2.72 -2.37
N LEU A 41 13.32 -1.66 -1.57
CA LEU A 41 12.04 -1.02 -1.26
C LEU A 41 11.30 -0.55 -2.52
N LYS A 42 12.02 -0.09 -3.56
CA LYS A 42 11.39 0.31 -4.82
C LYS A 42 10.75 -0.88 -5.52
N GLU A 43 11.54 -1.89 -5.83
CA GLU A 43 11.12 -3.05 -6.62
C GLU A 43 10.07 -3.87 -5.86
N TYR A 44 10.25 -4.03 -4.54
CA TYR A 44 9.27 -4.69 -3.68
C TYR A 44 7.93 -3.96 -3.71
N PHE A 45 7.94 -2.64 -3.53
CA PHE A 45 6.71 -1.85 -3.45
C PHE A 45 5.97 -1.82 -4.80
N GLU A 46 6.68 -1.55 -5.90
CA GLU A 46 6.13 -1.53 -7.26
C GLU A 46 5.51 -2.89 -7.64
N LYS A 47 6.20 -3.99 -7.31
CA LYS A 47 5.74 -5.35 -7.60
C LYS A 47 4.59 -5.81 -6.71
N ARG A 48 4.61 -5.45 -5.42
CA ARG A 48 3.63 -5.95 -4.43
C ARG A 48 2.27 -5.28 -4.54
N TYR A 49 2.28 -3.99 -4.88
CA TYR A 49 1.09 -3.13 -4.85
C TYR A 49 0.57 -2.74 -6.24
N SER A 50 1.23 -3.16 -7.33
CA SER A 50 0.82 -2.87 -8.70
C SER A 50 0.54 -1.38 -8.88
N VAL A 51 1.56 -0.57 -8.64
CA VAL A 51 1.45 0.89 -8.61
C VAL A 51 2.03 1.53 -9.86
N SER A 52 1.48 2.69 -10.23
CA SER A 52 2.02 3.56 -11.27
C SER A 52 2.77 4.75 -10.65
N ASN A 53 3.92 5.07 -11.23
CA ASN A 53 4.77 6.20 -10.81
C ASN A 53 4.31 7.51 -11.47
N VAL A 54 3.39 7.42 -12.43
CA VAL A 54 2.81 8.58 -13.12
C VAL A 54 1.53 8.95 -12.37
N LEU A 55 1.62 10.03 -11.59
CA LEU A 55 0.48 10.64 -10.92
C LEU A 55 -0.27 11.54 -11.92
N PRO A 56 -1.62 11.55 -11.88
CA PRO A 56 -2.42 12.60 -12.49
C PRO A 56 -1.94 14.00 -12.09
N ASN A 57 -1.98 14.95 -13.02
CA ASN A 57 -1.42 16.30 -12.83
C ASN A 57 -2.00 17.02 -11.60
N HIS A 58 -3.30 16.88 -11.33
CA HIS A 58 -3.92 17.50 -10.15
C HIS A 58 -3.40 16.92 -8.85
N LEU A 59 -3.23 15.59 -8.76
CA LEU A 59 -2.68 14.95 -7.57
C LEU A 59 -1.22 15.33 -7.37
N GLN A 60 -0.45 15.46 -8.45
CA GLN A 60 0.93 15.90 -8.35
C GLN A 60 1.03 17.31 -7.76
N GLN A 61 0.16 18.24 -8.19
CA GLN A 61 0.11 19.59 -7.64
C GLN A 61 -0.25 19.60 -6.15
N ILE A 62 -1.26 18.81 -5.74
CA ILE A 62 -1.67 18.71 -4.33
C ILE A 62 -0.52 18.13 -3.50
N VAL A 63 0.06 17.01 -3.93
CA VAL A 63 1.19 16.35 -3.27
C VAL A 63 2.39 17.29 -3.12
N ASP A 64 2.78 17.98 -4.19
CA ASP A 64 3.91 18.90 -4.16
C ASP A 64 3.62 20.10 -3.24
N SER A 65 2.40 20.61 -3.23
CA SER A 65 2.00 21.73 -2.35
C SER A 65 2.01 21.33 -0.87
N GLU A 66 1.47 20.16 -0.51
CA GLU A 66 1.43 19.67 0.86
C GLU A 66 2.83 19.27 1.34
N TYR A 67 3.65 18.70 0.45
CA TYR A 67 5.03 18.37 0.77
C TYR A 67 5.88 19.63 1.03
N GLU A 68 5.72 20.70 0.25
CA GLU A 68 6.40 21.97 0.53
C GLU A 68 5.91 22.59 1.85
N LYS A 69 4.59 22.58 2.13
CA LYS A 69 4.07 23.04 3.44
C LYS A 69 4.70 22.26 4.60
N PHE A 70 4.80 20.95 4.46
CA PHE A 70 5.43 20.07 5.44
C PHE A 70 6.90 20.45 5.67
N LEU A 71 7.68 20.63 4.59
CA LEU A 71 9.08 21.07 4.69
C LEU A 71 9.25 22.43 5.38
N MET A 72 8.36 23.39 5.08
CA MET A 72 8.40 24.74 5.66
C MET A 72 8.01 24.77 7.14
N SER A 73 7.17 23.84 7.59
CA SER A 73 6.64 23.84 8.97
C SER A 73 7.63 23.40 10.05
N GLU A 74 8.70 22.68 9.69
CA GLU A 74 9.60 22.05 10.67
C GLU A 74 11.07 22.49 10.56
N ASP A 75 11.36 23.59 9.85
CA ASP A 75 12.73 24.11 9.61
C ASP A 75 13.70 23.01 9.10
N ARG A 76 13.13 21.99 8.43
CA ARG A 76 13.88 20.80 8.01
C ARG A 76 14.73 21.18 6.81
N ILE A 77 16.04 20.93 6.93
CA ILE A 77 16.98 21.02 5.80
C ILE A 77 16.36 20.27 4.62
N ARG A 78 16.29 20.93 3.45
CA ARG A 78 15.89 20.34 2.15
C ARG A 78 16.81 19.17 1.78
N LYS A 79 16.74 18.08 2.53
CA LYS A 79 17.34 16.81 2.17
C LYS A 79 16.48 16.26 1.03
N LYS A 80 17.16 15.90 -0.05
CA LYS A 80 16.64 15.26 -1.28
C LYS A 80 15.31 14.54 -1.02
N LYS A 81 14.23 14.90 -1.74
CA LYS A 81 12.87 14.33 -1.61
C LYS A 81 12.94 12.83 -1.31
N ARG A 82 12.60 12.44 -0.07
CA ARG A 82 12.65 11.05 0.40
C ARG A 82 11.28 10.38 0.36
N VAL A 83 10.23 11.10 0.01
CA VAL A 83 8.89 10.51 -0.17
C VAL A 83 8.60 10.40 -1.65
N THR A 84 8.16 9.23 -2.08
CA THR A 84 7.65 9.01 -3.42
C THR A 84 6.19 8.56 -3.31
N PHE A 85 5.31 9.33 -3.92
CA PHE A 85 3.91 8.97 -4.04
C PHE A 85 3.69 8.20 -5.33
N TYR A 86 2.82 7.21 -5.24
CA TYR A 86 2.40 6.34 -6.32
C TYR A 86 0.88 6.30 -6.35
N TRP A 87 0.34 5.94 -7.50
CA TRP A 87 -1.09 5.67 -7.65
C TRP A 87 -1.31 4.15 -7.75
N SER A 88 -2.24 3.62 -6.95
CA SER A 88 -2.59 2.19 -6.98
C SER A 88 -3.46 1.87 -8.19
N MET A 89 -3.07 0.86 -8.97
CA MET A 89 -3.92 0.26 -10.00
C MET A 89 -4.84 -0.82 -9.44
N SER A 90 -4.65 -1.20 -8.17
CA SER A 90 -5.35 -2.32 -7.56
C SER A 90 -6.52 -1.83 -6.71
N GLU A 91 -7.66 -2.47 -6.89
CA GLU A 91 -8.90 -2.27 -6.14
C GLU A 91 -8.86 -2.91 -4.74
N LYS A 92 -7.88 -3.80 -4.51
CA LYS A 92 -7.71 -4.51 -3.24
C LYS A 92 -7.42 -3.56 -2.07
N TYR A 93 -6.82 -2.41 -2.34
CA TYR A 93 -6.43 -1.43 -1.34
C TYR A 93 -7.28 -0.18 -1.49
N LEU A 94 -8.33 -0.08 -0.68
CA LEU A 94 -9.17 1.11 -0.57
C LEU A 94 -8.50 2.21 0.26
N ASP A 95 -7.58 1.83 1.15
CA ASP A 95 -6.77 2.78 1.92
C ASP A 95 -5.37 2.96 1.31
N SER A 96 -4.75 4.10 1.60
CA SER A 96 -3.37 4.37 1.22
C SER A 96 -2.41 3.41 1.92
N VAL A 97 -1.46 2.87 1.19
CA VAL A 97 -0.46 1.94 1.73
C VAL A 97 0.92 2.56 1.69
N THR A 98 1.62 2.49 2.81
CA THR A 98 2.91 3.16 3.00
C THR A 98 3.98 2.17 3.46
N HIS A 99 5.17 2.24 2.86
CA HIS A 99 6.35 1.47 3.28
C HIS A 99 7.60 2.34 3.36
N GLY A 100 8.53 1.96 4.22
CA GLY A 100 9.71 2.75 4.53
C GLY A 100 9.43 3.88 5.51
N ALA A 101 10.40 4.79 5.66
CA ALA A 101 10.34 5.87 6.65
C ALA A 101 11.08 7.11 6.14
N LEU A 102 10.67 8.30 6.55
CA LEU A 102 11.34 9.56 6.17
C LEU A 102 12.82 9.58 6.58
N ASN A 103 13.10 9.02 7.76
CA ASN A 103 14.45 9.01 8.34
C ASN A 103 15.35 7.94 7.69
N SER A 104 14.79 7.03 6.90
CA SER A 104 15.53 6.00 6.18
C SER A 104 16.32 6.60 4.99
N PRO A 105 17.53 6.10 4.69
CA PRO A 105 18.24 6.44 3.44
C PRO A 105 17.44 6.10 2.17
N TRP A 106 16.57 5.08 2.24
CA TRP A 106 15.75 4.62 1.13
C TRP A 106 14.40 5.32 1.01
N GLY A 107 14.10 6.19 1.99
CA GLY A 107 12.91 7.01 2.05
C GLY A 107 11.63 6.23 2.34
N ALA A 108 10.52 6.89 2.06
CA ALA A 108 9.18 6.36 2.19
C ALA A 108 8.48 6.33 0.83
N ARG A 109 7.64 5.31 0.63
CA ARG A 109 6.83 5.13 -0.57
C ARG A 109 5.38 4.97 -0.16
N THR A 110 4.52 5.77 -0.75
CA THR A 110 3.09 5.79 -0.43
C THR A 110 2.28 5.56 -1.69
N ALA A 111 1.44 4.53 -1.69
CA ALA A 111 0.49 4.24 -2.75
C ALA A 111 -0.86 4.82 -2.35
N LEU A 112 -1.39 5.68 -3.19
CA LEU A 112 -2.69 6.28 -3.03
C LEU A 112 -3.77 5.34 -3.56
N PRO A 113 -4.96 5.34 -2.96
CA PRO A 113 -6.08 4.56 -3.47
C PRO A 113 -6.39 4.87 -4.93
N PHE A 114 -6.92 3.90 -5.67
CA PHE A 114 -7.17 4.07 -7.09
C PHE A 114 -8.14 5.24 -7.38
N TYR A 115 -9.11 5.47 -6.48
CA TYR A 115 -10.17 6.46 -6.65
C TYR A 115 -9.71 7.90 -6.51
N THR A 116 -8.52 8.17 -5.97
CA THR A 116 -8.00 9.54 -5.85
C THR A 116 -7.79 10.20 -7.22
N GLN A 117 -7.79 9.43 -8.31
CA GLN A 117 -7.65 9.96 -9.65
C GLN A 117 -8.89 10.73 -10.15
N PHE A 118 -10.08 10.45 -9.61
CA PHE A 118 -11.33 10.98 -10.15
C PHE A 118 -11.55 12.42 -9.69
N GLN A 119 -11.85 13.30 -10.63
CA GLN A 119 -12.26 14.68 -10.32
C GLN A 119 -13.77 14.86 -10.41
N THR A 120 -14.40 14.10 -11.30
CA THR A 120 -15.84 14.20 -11.57
C THR A 120 -16.54 12.88 -11.28
N PHE A 121 -17.83 12.99 -10.95
CA PHE A 121 -18.70 11.83 -10.78
C PHE A 121 -18.76 10.97 -12.04
N ASP A 122 -18.82 11.60 -13.22
CA ASP A 122 -18.94 10.89 -14.49
C ASP A 122 -17.70 10.02 -14.77
N GLU A 123 -16.49 10.52 -14.49
CA GLU A 123 -15.25 9.74 -14.58
C GLU A 123 -15.26 8.52 -13.65
N ALA A 124 -15.69 8.72 -12.41
CA ALA A 124 -15.77 7.66 -11.42
C ALA A 124 -16.82 6.61 -11.82
N TYR A 125 -17.99 7.06 -12.29
CA TYR A 125 -19.06 6.19 -12.76
C TYR A 125 -18.62 5.36 -13.96
N ASP A 126 -17.98 5.98 -14.95
CA ASP A 126 -17.46 5.30 -16.14
C ASP A 126 -16.42 4.24 -15.78
N TYR A 127 -15.55 4.55 -14.82
CA TYR A 127 -14.54 3.61 -14.34
C TYR A 127 -15.21 2.43 -13.61
N CYS A 128 -16.16 2.70 -12.73
CA CYS A 128 -16.86 1.67 -11.96
C CYS A 128 -17.57 0.67 -12.88
N LYS A 129 -18.26 1.16 -13.90
CA LYS A 129 -18.95 0.32 -14.87
C LYS A 129 -18.01 -0.52 -15.75
N LYS A 130 -16.84 0.03 -16.10
CA LYS A 130 -15.88 -0.63 -17.01
C LYS A 130 -14.97 -1.62 -16.29
N LYS A 131 -14.63 -1.38 -15.02
CA LYS A 131 -13.56 -2.11 -14.31
C LYS A 131 -13.98 -2.75 -13.00
N LEU A 132 -14.98 -2.21 -12.30
CA LEU A 132 -15.39 -2.67 -10.96
C LEU A 132 -16.62 -3.61 -11.02
N GLU A 133 -16.83 -4.34 -12.12
CA GLU A 133 -17.85 -5.40 -12.22
C GLU A 133 -17.19 -6.77 -12.46
N PRO A 134 -17.06 -7.65 -11.45
CA PRO A 134 -17.44 -7.49 -10.03
C PRO A 134 -16.38 -6.72 -9.23
N MET A 135 -16.82 -5.97 -8.21
CA MET A 135 -15.95 -5.22 -7.31
C MET A 135 -15.40 -6.13 -6.22
N LEU A 136 -14.12 -6.01 -5.92
CA LEU A 136 -13.52 -6.66 -4.74
C LEU A 136 -13.78 -5.82 -3.49
N PHE A 137 -14.57 -6.36 -2.56
CA PHE A 137 -14.85 -5.76 -1.26
C PHE A 137 -14.53 -6.75 -0.14
N MET A 138 -13.61 -6.41 0.75
CA MET A 138 -13.17 -7.27 1.87
C MET A 138 -12.73 -8.69 1.42
N ASP A 139 -12.01 -8.78 0.31
CA ASP A 139 -11.60 -10.05 -0.33
C ASP A 139 -12.75 -10.92 -0.87
N GLU A 140 -13.98 -10.40 -0.91
CA GLU A 140 -15.14 -11.01 -1.55
C GLU A 140 -15.51 -10.27 -2.84
N GLN A 141 -16.06 -11.00 -3.82
CA GLN A 141 -16.58 -10.39 -5.05
C GLN A 141 -18.02 -9.93 -4.81
N ALA A 142 -18.24 -8.63 -4.89
CA ALA A 142 -19.54 -8.00 -4.79
C ALA A 142 -19.98 -7.49 -6.17
N CYS A 143 -21.18 -7.92 -6.60
CA CYS A 143 -21.81 -7.36 -7.79
C CYS A 143 -22.61 -6.12 -7.38
N VAL A 144 -22.07 -4.94 -7.66
CA VAL A 144 -22.75 -3.67 -7.40
C VAL A 144 -23.50 -3.24 -8.66
N ILE A 145 -24.78 -2.93 -8.52
CA ILE A 145 -25.56 -2.32 -9.61
C ILE A 145 -25.29 -0.81 -9.55
N TRP A 146 -24.36 -0.32 -10.37
CA TRP A 146 -23.92 1.08 -10.36
C TRP A 146 -25.02 2.10 -10.69
N ASP A 147 -26.04 1.68 -11.44
CA ASP A 147 -27.20 2.52 -11.78
C ASP A 147 -28.20 2.68 -10.61
N SER A 148 -28.05 1.91 -9.54
CA SER A 148 -28.90 2.01 -8.35
C SER A 148 -28.58 3.24 -7.50
N SER A 149 -29.51 3.64 -6.64
CA SER A 149 -29.26 4.71 -5.64
C SER A 149 -28.06 4.41 -4.75
N ILE A 150 -27.85 3.14 -4.39
CA ILE A 150 -26.71 2.67 -3.58
C ILE A 150 -25.42 2.77 -4.38
N GLY A 151 -25.43 2.34 -5.65
CA GLY A 151 -24.27 2.44 -6.56
C GLY A 151 -23.80 3.88 -6.73
N ARG A 152 -24.74 4.83 -6.89
CA ARG A 152 -24.43 6.26 -6.96
C ARG A 152 -23.80 6.78 -5.67
N GLN A 153 -24.33 6.41 -4.50
CA GLN A 153 -23.76 6.81 -3.21
C GLN A 153 -22.32 6.29 -3.06
N ILE A 154 -22.04 5.06 -3.50
CA ILE A 154 -20.67 4.52 -3.47
C ILE A 154 -19.75 5.33 -4.38
N ILE A 155 -20.19 5.65 -5.60
CA ILE A 155 -19.39 6.45 -6.54
C ILE A 155 -19.14 7.87 -6.00
N GLU A 156 -20.11 8.47 -5.33
CA GLU A 156 -19.94 9.77 -4.66
C GLU A 156 -18.81 9.72 -3.62
N THR A 157 -18.60 8.60 -2.93
CA THR A 157 -17.48 8.46 -1.98
C THR A 157 -16.10 8.39 -2.66
N PHE A 158 -16.05 8.04 -3.94
CA PHE A 158 -14.81 7.98 -4.72
C PHE A 158 -14.39 9.33 -5.27
N VAL A 159 -15.30 10.31 -5.33
CA VAL A 159 -15.00 11.68 -5.77
C VAL A 159 -14.61 12.50 -4.55
N LEU A 160 -13.31 12.71 -4.37
CA LEU A 160 -12.79 13.53 -3.28
C LEU A 160 -12.81 15.00 -3.67
N SER A 161 -13.29 15.86 -2.76
CA SER A 161 -13.02 17.30 -2.83
C SER A 161 -11.51 17.56 -2.72
N GLU A 162 -11.01 18.62 -3.35
CA GLU A 162 -9.61 19.04 -3.27
C GLU A 162 -9.14 19.20 -1.81
N ASP A 163 -9.98 19.74 -0.93
CA ASP A 163 -9.68 19.92 0.49
C ASP A 163 -9.51 18.58 1.23
N VAL A 164 -10.34 17.59 0.88
CA VAL A 164 -10.28 16.24 1.45
C VAL A 164 -9.03 15.53 0.94
N GLY A 165 -8.72 15.68 -0.35
CA GLY A 165 -7.47 15.21 -0.94
C GLY A 165 -6.27 15.76 -0.18
N ALA A 166 -6.16 17.09 -0.06
CA ALA A 166 -5.08 17.77 0.65
C ALA A 166 -4.94 17.29 2.10
N PHE A 167 -6.06 17.12 2.82
CA PHE A 167 -6.05 16.57 4.17
C PHE A 167 -5.51 15.13 4.23
N CYS A 168 -5.91 14.26 3.31
CA CYS A 168 -5.41 12.89 3.22
C CYS A 168 -3.88 12.86 3.01
N TYR A 169 -3.36 13.72 2.13
CA TYR A 169 -1.92 13.84 1.89
C TYR A 169 -1.14 14.40 3.06
N SER A 170 -1.69 15.42 3.73
CA SER A 170 -1.12 15.99 4.94
C SER A 170 -1.01 14.93 6.04
N LYS A 171 -2.08 14.17 6.27
CA LYS A 171 -2.13 13.10 7.25
C LYS A 171 -1.16 11.96 6.95
N GLN A 172 -1.00 11.59 5.67
CA GLN A 172 0.00 10.60 5.24
C GLN A 172 1.43 11.10 5.48
N SER A 173 1.71 12.37 5.17
CA SER A 173 3.02 12.99 5.39
C SER A 173 3.37 13.07 6.89
N LEU A 174 2.38 13.31 7.75
CA LEU A 174 2.53 13.25 9.20
C LEU A 174 2.76 11.83 9.71
N SER A 175 2.04 10.83 9.19
CA SER A 175 2.22 9.42 9.58
C SER A 175 3.62 8.89 9.28
N LEU A 176 4.29 9.50 8.30
CA LEU A 176 5.64 9.17 7.88
C LEU A 176 6.76 9.76 8.77
N SER A 177 6.39 10.66 9.68
CA SER A 177 7.32 11.42 10.55
C SER A 177 7.60 10.77 11.90
N PHE A 178 6.88 9.69 12.24
CA PHE A 178 7.08 8.91 13.46
C PHE A 178 7.93 7.67 13.22
#